data_AF-A0A920UUZ5-F1
#
_entry.id   AF-A0A920UUZ5-F1
#
_cell.length_a   1.000
_cell.length_b   1.000
_cell.length_c   1.000
_cell.angle_alpha   90.00
_cell.angle_beta   90.00
_cell.angle_gamma   90.00
#
_symmetry.space_group_name_H-M   'P 1'
#
loop_
_entity.id
_entity.type
_entity.pdbx_description
1 polymer ?
#
loop_
_entity_poly.entity_id
_entity_poly.type
_entity_poly.pdbx_seq_one_letter_code
_entity_poly.pdbx_strand_id
1 'polypeptide(L)'
;MVTTGSWIQALQAWADQQLSLGNKGILDEATPLFERTLIDIALKHTAGRRRDAANLLGWGRNTLTRKIKELGTTHSTGAKSE
;
A
#
# COMPACT_ATOMS: atom_id res chain seq x y z
N MET A 1 14.89 -4.21 20.78
CA MET A 1 14.58 -2.79 20.56
C MET A 1 14.28 -2.62 19.08
N VAL A 2 13.00 -2.54 18.71
CA VAL A 2 12.63 -2.19 17.33
C VAL A 2 12.54 -0.67 17.31
N THR A 3 13.33 -0.04 16.45
CA THR A 3 13.41 1.41 16.30
C THR A 3 12.07 1.93 15.78
N THR A 4 11.17 2.29 16.69
CA THR A 4 9.83 2.83 16.43
C THR A 4 9.83 4.20 15.74
N GLY A 5 10.99 4.70 15.31
CA GLY A 5 11.15 5.97 14.61
C GLY A 5 11.07 5.92 13.07
N SER A 6 11.31 4.80 12.39
CA SER A 6 11.73 4.90 10.98
C SER A 6 10.64 5.21 9.94
N TRP A 7 9.46 4.59 10.00
CA TRP A 7 8.50 4.66 8.88
C TRP A 7 7.40 5.72 9.05
N ILE A 8 6.92 5.94 10.29
CA ILE A 8 5.95 7.01 10.57
C ILE A 8 6.59 8.38 10.30
N GLN A 9 7.85 8.58 10.69
CA GLN A 9 8.58 9.81 10.41
C GLN A 9 8.80 10.01 8.90
N ALA A 10 9.11 8.93 8.16
CA ALA A 10 9.23 8.99 6.70
C ALA A 10 7.89 9.35 6.04
N LEU A 11 6.77 8.77 6.52
CA LEU A 11 5.43 9.09 6.02
C LEU A 11 5.04 10.54 6.33
N GLN A 12 5.36 11.04 7.52
CA GLN A 12 5.15 12.43 7.91
C GLN A 12 5.93 13.39 7.00
N ALA A 13 7.23 13.13 6.81
CA ALA A 13 8.07 13.94 5.93
C ALA A 13 7.58 13.93 4.48
N TRP A 14 7.17 12.76 3.97
CA TRP A 14 6.58 12.64 2.64
C TRP A 14 5.27 13.44 2.51
N ALA A 15 4.35 13.31 3.49
CA ALA A 15 3.07 14.00 3.44
C ALA A 15 3.26 15.53 3.47
N ASP A 16 4.15 16.02 4.34
CA ASP A 16 4.49 17.44 4.45
C ASP A 16 5.08 17.98 3.14
N GLN A 17 6.00 17.22 2.53
CA GLN A 17 6.59 17.58 1.24
C GLN A 17 5.52 17.64 0.13
N GLN A 18 4.65 16.64 0.03
CA GLN A 18 3.63 16.61 -1.02
C GLN A 18 2.65 17.78 -0.90
N LEU A 19 2.21 18.09 0.32
CA LEU A 19 1.31 19.23 0.57
C LEU A 19 2.01 20.57 0.34
N SER A 20 3.29 20.68 0.70
CA SER A 20 4.09 21.88 0.45
C SER A 20 4.31 22.16 -1.05
N LEU A 21 4.33 21.11 -1.88
CA LEU A 21 4.37 21.22 -3.34
C LEU A 21 3.01 21.60 -3.96
N GLY A 22 1.96 21.73 -3.14
CA GLY A 22 0.60 22.06 -3.60
C GLY A 22 -0.18 20.85 -4.14
N ASN A 23 0.34 19.63 -3.98
CA ASN A 23 -0.36 18.42 -4.41
C ASN A 23 -1.61 18.19 -3.54
N LYS A 24 -2.67 17.68 -4.16
CA LYS A 24 -3.95 17.37 -3.53
C LYS A 24 -4.30 15.90 -3.76
N GLY A 25 -5.14 15.34 -2.90
CA GLY A 25 -5.54 13.94 -3.03
C GLY A 25 -4.40 12.94 -2.77
N ILE A 26 -3.40 13.31 -1.96
CA ILE A 26 -2.21 12.47 -1.70
C ILE A 26 -2.55 11.08 -1.13
N LEU A 27 -3.74 10.92 -0.53
CA LEU A 27 -4.24 9.62 -0.06
C LEU A 27 -4.52 8.63 -1.21
N ASP A 28 -4.85 9.12 -2.40
CA ASP A 28 -5.09 8.29 -3.58
C ASP A 28 -3.79 7.61 -4.06
N GLU A 29 -2.64 8.19 -3.72
CA GLU A 29 -1.32 7.60 -3.96
C GLU A 29 -0.84 6.77 -2.76
N ALA A 30 -0.94 7.32 -1.54
CA ALA A 30 -0.42 6.67 -0.34
C ALA A 30 -1.15 5.36 0.00
N THR A 31 -2.48 5.35 -0.13
CA THR A 31 -3.29 4.20 0.30
C THR A 31 -3.00 2.95 -0.54
N PRO A 32 -2.99 3.01 -1.89
CA PRO A 32 -2.62 1.86 -2.72
C PRO A 32 -1.21 1.34 -2.46
N LEU A 33 -0.24 2.24 -2.25
CA LEU A 33 1.14 1.85 -1.95
C LEU A 33 1.22 1.11 -0.62
N PHE A 34 0.61 1.66 0.43
CA PHE A 34 0.54 1.03 1.74
C PHE A 34 -0.13 -0.35 1.69
N GLU A 35 -1.32 -0.43 1.08
CA GLU A 35 -2.07 -1.69 0.95
C GLU A 35 -1.26 -2.74 0.18
N ARG A 36 -0.63 -2.35 -0.94
CA ARG A 36 0.22 -3.25 -1.73
C ARG A 36 1.38 -3.80 -0.91
N THR A 37 2.13 -2.94 -0.22
CA THR A 37 3.27 -3.38 0.60
C THR A 37 2.84 -4.41 1.63
N LEU A 38 1.71 -4.18 2.32
CA LEU A 38 1.20 -5.12 3.30
C LEU A 38 0.72 -6.44 2.68
N ILE A 39 0.05 -6.39 1.54
CA ILE A 39 -0.38 -7.58 0.79
C ILE A 39 0.82 -8.42 0.36
N ASP A 40 1.86 -7.80 -0.20
CA ASP A 40 3.04 -8.51 -0.69
C ASP A 40 3.79 -9.18 0.46
N ILE A 41 3.95 -8.50 1.60
CA ILE A 41 4.56 -9.08 2.81
C ILE A 41 3.70 -10.24 3.32
N ALA A 42 2.38 -10.06 3.43
CA ALA A 42 1.49 -11.11 3.91
C ALA A 42 1.53 -12.35 2.99
N LEU A 43 1.50 -12.17 1.67
CA LEU A 43 1.63 -13.26 0.71
C LEU A 43 2.99 -13.95 0.81
N LYS A 44 4.08 -13.19 0.99
CA LYS A 44 5.41 -13.77 1.20
C LYS A 44 5.45 -14.64 2.46
N HIS A 45 4.87 -14.17 3.57
CA HIS A 45 4.81 -14.92 4.82
C HIS A 45 3.94 -16.19 4.73
N THR A 46 2.96 -16.22 3.83
CA THR A 46 2.09 -17.39 3.65
C THR A 46 2.42 -18.24 2.44
N ALA A 47 3.59 -18.02 1.82
CA ALA A 47 4.02 -18.72 0.60
C ALA A 47 2.97 -18.64 -0.54
N GLY A 48 2.33 -17.47 -0.69
CA GLY A 48 1.31 -17.20 -1.70
C GLY A 48 -0.09 -17.69 -1.36
N ARG A 49 -0.33 -18.27 -0.17
CA ARG A 49 -1.68 -18.68 0.26
C ARG A 49 -2.52 -17.46 0.62
N ARG A 50 -3.37 -17.06 -0.33
CA ARG A 50 -4.27 -15.90 -0.21
C ARG A 50 -5.19 -15.96 1.02
N ARG A 51 -5.73 -17.12 1.39
CA ARG A 51 -6.61 -17.24 2.56
C ARG A 51 -5.86 -16.88 3.85
N ASP A 52 -4.65 -17.42 4.00
CA ASP A 52 -3.84 -17.21 5.19
C ASP A 52 -3.31 -15.77 5.21
N ALA A 53 -2.94 -15.20 4.06
CA ALA A 53 -2.51 -13.81 3.96
C ALA A 53 -3.65 -12.85 4.36
N ALA A 54 -4.89 -13.17 3.95
CA ALA A 54 -6.06 -12.40 4.34
C ALA A 54 -6.26 -12.44 5.85
N ASN A 55 -6.12 -13.63 6.46
CA ASN A 55 -6.19 -13.78 7.92
C ASN A 55 -5.10 -12.98 8.65
N LEU A 56 -3.85 -12.98 8.13
CA LEU A 56 -2.76 -12.18 8.73
C LEU A 56 -3.04 -10.67 8.69
N LEU A 57 -3.69 -10.19 7.63
CA LEU A 57 -4.08 -8.79 7.49
C LEU A 57 -5.40 -8.43 8.19
N GLY A 58 -6.09 -9.41 8.78
CA GLY A 58 -7.42 -9.22 9.36
C GLY A 58 -8.50 -8.94 8.32
N TRP A 59 -8.25 -9.29 7.05
CA TRP A 59 -9.19 -9.08 5.95
C TRP A 59 -9.92 -10.38 5.62
N GLY A 60 -11.16 -10.24 5.11
CA GLY A 60 -11.82 -11.35 4.44
C GLY A 60 -11.08 -11.76 3.16
N ARG A 61 -11.10 -13.04 2.81
CA ARG A 61 -10.52 -13.57 1.55
C ARG A 61 -11.00 -12.80 0.32
N ASN A 62 -12.28 -12.43 0.28
CA ASN A 62 -12.88 -11.69 -0.83
C ASN A 62 -12.32 -10.27 -0.93
N THR A 63 -12.14 -9.59 0.20
CA THR A 63 -11.51 -8.27 0.28
C THR A 63 -10.08 -8.33 -0.24
N LEU A 64 -9.27 -9.29 0.23
CA LEU A 64 -7.90 -9.44 -0.26
C LEU A 64 -7.85 -9.72 -1.76
N THR A 65 -8.73 -10.59 -2.26
CA THR A 65 -8.78 -10.92 -3.70
C THR A 65 -9.12 -9.70 -4.54
N ARG A 66 -10.08 -8.88 -4.09
CA ARG A 66 -10.44 -7.63 -4.76
C ARG A 66 -9.27 -6.65 -4.75
N LYS A 67 -8.63 -6.43 -3.59
CA LYS A 67 -7.47 -5.55 -3.44
C LYS A 67 -6.29 -5.97 -4.32
N ILE A 68 -5.97 -7.26 -4.40
CA ILE A 68 -4.93 -7.77 -5.31
C ILE A 68 -5.26 -7.42 -6.77
N LYS A 69 -6.51 -7.57 -7.21
CA LYS A 69 -6.93 -7.26 -8.58
C LYS A 69 -6.89 -5.75 -8.87
N GLU A 70 -7.42 -4.95 -7.95
CA GLU A 70 -7.47 -3.48 -8.05
C GLU A 70 -6.05 -2.91 -8.14
N LEU A 71 -5.19 -3.29 -7.19
CA LEU A 71 -3.80 -2.81 -7.11
C LEU A 71 -2.93 -3.38 -8.24
N GLY A 72 -3.12 -4.64 -8.62
CA GLY A 72 -2.39 -5.29 -9.72
C GLY A 72 -2.60 -4.63 -11.09
N THR A 73 -3.73 -3.96 -11.29
CA THR A 73 -4.06 -3.27 -12.55
C THR A 73 -3.54 -1.82 -12.58
N THR A 74 -3.27 -1.20 -11.42
CA THR A 74 -2.86 0.22 -11.32
C THR A 74 -1.39 0.47 -11.70
N HIS A 75 -0.58 -0.56 -11.94
CA HIS A 75 0.84 -0.41 -12.28
C HIS A 75 1.11 -0.14 -13.78
N SER A 76 0.06 0.19 -14.56
CA SER A 76 0.12 0.45 -15.99
C SER A 76 -0.23 1.88 -16.41
N THR A 77 -0.63 2.77 -15.48
CA THR A 77 -1.13 4.10 -15.87
C THR A 77 -0.55 5.21 -15.01
N GLY A 78 0.60 5.71 -15.45
CA GLY A 78 1.26 6.90 -14.91
C GLY A 78 2.30 7.45 -15.90
N ALA A 79 2.05 7.33 -17.19
CA ALA A 79 2.82 7.97 -18.25
C ALA A 79 1.85 8.41 -19.36
N LYS A 80 1.10 9.47 -19.08
CA LYS A 80 0.58 10.33 -20.15
C LYS A 80 0.61 11.78 -19.65
N SER A 81 1.76 12.40 -19.88
CA SER A 81 1.91 13.84 -20.02
C SER A 81 1.17 14.25 -21.30
N GLU A 82 0.16 15.11 -21.17
CA GLU A 82 -0.24 16.09 -22.19
C GLU A 82 -0.99 17.24 -21.52
#